data_AF-A0A965VDV1-F1
#
_entry.id   AF-A0A965VDV1-F1
#
_cell.length_a   1.000
_cell.length_b   1.000
_cell.length_c   1.000
_cell.angle_alpha   90.00
_cell.angle_beta   90.00
_cell.angle_gamma   90.00
#
_symmetry.space_group_name_H-M   'P 1'
#
loop_
_entity.id
_entity.type
_entity.pdbx_description
1 polymer ?
#
loop_
_entity_poly.entity_id
_entity_poly.type
_entity_poly.pdbx_seq_one_letter_code
_entity_poly.pdbx_strand_id
1 'polypeptide(L)'
;MCIKLCRFTGTWSSFDVCQAACLQAMPTMQRHFCCTPPEHIFTMHNPLYGHVLLRTADHVSMDEFAGICGLSAAEFQELLEYGVLPADTLADEQICFSREYIEPVQTAYRKARDFDLDLCAVALFMEYLIEIQHLRKEVADLTFRLHAA
;
A
#
# COMPACT_ATOMS: atom_id res chain seq x y z
N MET A 1 -8.47 0.55 -27.19
CA MET A 1 -9.92 0.71 -27.49
C MET A 1 -10.75 -0.50 -27.03
N CYS A 2 -10.35 -1.25 -25.99
CA CYS A 2 -11.12 -2.40 -25.47
C CYS A 2 -11.84 -2.11 -24.14
N ILE A 3 -11.37 -1.13 -23.36
CA ILE A 3 -11.94 -0.82 -22.04
C ILE A 3 -13.37 -0.24 -22.14
N LYS A 4 -13.74 0.39 -23.26
CA LYS A 4 -15.04 1.07 -23.40
C LYS A 4 -16.23 0.16 -23.72
N LEU A 5 -16.04 -1.11 -24.07
CA LEU A 5 -17.15 -2.00 -24.44
C LEU A 5 -17.71 -2.85 -23.29
N CYS A 6 -17.00 -3.03 -22.18
CA CYS A 6 -17.49 -3.88 -21.08
C CYS A 6 -18.52 -3.19 -20.16
N ARG A 7 -18.75 -1.87 -20.30
CA ARG A 7 -19.63 -1.13 -19.37
C ARG A 7 -21.12 -1.19 -19.71
N PHE A 8 -21.54 -1.94 -20.73
CA PHE A 8 -22.88 -1.76 -21.32
C PHE A 8 -23.88 -2.92 -21.22
N THR A 9 -23.51 -4.10 -20.71
CA THR A 9 -24.48 -5.20 -20.57
C THR A 9 -24.31 -5.90 -19.23
N GLY A 10 -25.12 -5.50 -18.25
CA GLY A 10 -25.13 -6.04 -16.89
C GLY A 10 -25.71 -7.45 -16.77
N THR A 11 -25.16 -8.42 -17.50
CA THR A 11 -25.47 -9.85 -17.33
C THR A 11 -24.20 -10.67 -17.50
N TRP A 12 -23.76 -11.28 -16.39
CA TRP A 12 -22.59 -12.16 -16.29
C TRP A 12 -22.88 -13.52 -16.95
N SER A 13 -22.93 -13.56 -18.27
CA SER A 13 -23.01 -14.82 -19.02
C SER A 13 -22.29 -14.68 -20.36
N SER A 14 -20.97 -14.86 -20.34
CA SER A 14 -20.12 -15.37 -21.44
C SER A 14 -18.68 -14.90 -21.26
N PHE A 15 -18.01 -15.42 -20.24
CA PHE A 15 -16.54 -15.30 -20.10
C PHE A 15 -15.83 -16.08 -21.24
N ASP A 16 -16.43 -17.16 -21.72
CA ASP A 16 -15.85 -18.07 -22.72
C ASP A 16 -15.65 -17.44 -24.11
N VAL A 17 -16.51 -16.47 -24.49
CA VAL A 17 -16.45 -15.86 -25.84
C VAL A 17 -15.29 -14.87 -25.95
N CYS A 18 -14.95 -14.18 -24.86
CA CYS A 18 -13.83 -13.25 -24.83
C CYS A 18 -12.48 -13.98 -24.84
N GLN A 19 -12.41 -15.17 -24.22
CA GLN A 19 -11.20 -15.99 -24.15
C GLN A 19 -10.82 -16.56 -25.52
N ALA A 20 -11.79 -16.98 -26.33
CA ALA A 20 -11.54 -17.55 -27.65
C ALA A 20 -10.94 -16.53 -28.65
N ALA A 21 -11.38 -15.27 -28.60
CA ALA A 21 -10.89 -14.22 -29.50
C ALA A 21 -9.46 -13.75 -29.18
N CYS A 22 -9.06 -13.78 -27.89
CA CYS A 22 -7.74 -13.33 -27.46
C CYS A 22 -6.62 -14.33 -27.84
N LEU A 23 -6.95 -15.63 -27.90
CA LEU A 23 -6.00 -16.71 -28.20
C LEU A 23 -5.52 -16.75 -29.66
N GLN A 24 -6.28 -16.17 -30.60
CA GLN A 24 -5.98 -16.26 -32.04
C GLN A 24 -5.13 -15.10 -32.60
N ALA A 25 -4.91 -14.02 -31.84
CA ALA A 25 -4.40 -12.76 -32.41
C ALA A 25 -2.96 -12.37 -32.06
N MET A 26 -2.20 -13.09 -31.20
CA MET A 26 -0.86 -12.64 -30.78
C MET A 26 0.18 -13.76 -30.50
N PRO A 27 1.48 -13.52 -30.77
CA PRO A 27 2.55 -14.50 -30.54
C PRO A 27 2.90 -14.65 -29.04
N THR A 28 3.56 -15.76 -28.74
CA THR A 28 3.55 -16.54 -27.49
C THR A 28 4.21 -15.95 -26.24
N MET A 29 4.74 -14.72 -26.26
CA MET A 29 5.53 -14.21 -25.12
C MET A 29 4.77 -13.27 -24.17
N GLN A 30 3.48 -13.02 -24.41
CA GLN A 30 2.68 -12.07 -23.63
C GLN A 30 1.32 -12.63 -23.19
N ARG A 31 1.24 -13.94 -22.96
CA ARG A 31 -0.01 -14.61 -22.52
C ARG A 31 -0.29 -14.53 -21.02
N HIS A 32 0.67 -14.06 -20.21
CA HIS A 32 0.53 -14.07 -18.75
C HIS A 32 -0.29 -12.92 -18.16
N PHE A 33 -0.67 -11.91 -18.97
CA PHE A 33 -1.25 -10.67 -18.45
C PHE A 33 -2.76 -10.50 -18.68
N CYS A 34 -3.44 -11.41 -19.37
CA CYS A 34 -4.80 -11.13 -19.85
C CYS A 34 -5.94 -11.89 -19.13
N CYS A 35 -5.65 -12.88 -18.27
CA CYS A 35 -6.68 -13.68 -17.63
C CYS A 35 -6.38 -13.91 -16.15
N THR A 36 -6.57 -12.90 -15.30
CA THR A 36 -6.84 -13.13 -13.89
C THR A 36 -8.24 -12.61 -13.54
N PRO A 37 -9.06 -13.41 -12.84
CA PRO A 37 -10.40 -13.01 -12.42
C PRO A 37 -10.35 -11.84 -11.41
N PRO A 38 -11.41 -11.01 -11.32
CA PRO A 38 -11.39 -9.82 -10.48
C PRO A 38 -11.74 -10.22 -9.04
N GLU A 39 -10.78 -10.77 -8.31
CA GLU A 39 -10.89 -10.89 -6.84
C GLU A 39 -9.67 -10.29 -6.12
N HIS A 40 -8.78 -9.62 -6.84
CA HIS A 40 -7.68 -8.89 -6.21
C HIS A 40 -7.61 -7.47 -6.74
N ILE A 41 -7.96 -6.55 -5.84
CA ILE A 41 -7.43 -5.18 -5.80
C ILE A 41 -5.97 -5.26 -6.23
N PHE A 42 -5.61 -4.49 -7.26
CA PHE A 42 -4.26 -4.41 -7.78
C PHE A 42 -3.41 -3.66 -6.76
N THR A 43 -3.13 -4.27 -5.61
CA THR A 43 -2.08 -3.82 -4.70
C THR A 43 -0.79 -3.94 -5.48
N MET A 44 -0.10 -2.82 -5.70
CA MET A 44 1.34 -2.82 -5.94
C MET A 44 1.96 -3.53 -4.73
N HIS A 45 2.11 -4.84 -4.83
CA HIS A 45 2.76 -5.63 -3.80
C HIS A 45 4.24 -5.25 -3.86
N ASN A 46 4.65 -4.30 -3.03
CA ASN A 46 6.06 -4.07 -2.75
C ASN A 46 6.54 -5.29 -1.95
N PRO A 47 7.38 -6.18 -2.52
CA PRO A 47 7.65 -7.50 -1.95
C PRO A 47 8.60 -7.48 -0.74
N LEU A 48 8.71 -6.34 -0.05
CA LEU A 48 9.69 -6.13 1.03
C LEU A 48 9.16 -6.30 2.44
N TYR A 49 7.85 -6.46 2.68
CA TYR A 49 7.32 -6.46 4.04
C TYR A 49 6.46 -7.69 4.31
N GLY A 50 7.14 -8.81 4.54
CA GLY A 50 6.59 -10.02 5.12
C GLY A 50 7.45 -10.42 6.32
N HIS A 51 7.30 -9.71 7.43
CA HIS A 51 8.04 -9.99 8.66
C HIS A 51 7.06 -10.36 9.77
N VAL A 52 7.12 -11.62 10.23
CA VAL A 52 6.49 -12.02 11.49
C VAL A 52 7.37 -11.48 12.62
N LEU A 53 6.89 -10.44 13.32
CA LEU A 53 7.66 -9.76 14.36
C LEU A 53 7.32 -10.28 15.77
N LEU A 54 8.35 -10.70 16.52
CA LEU A 54 8.26 -11.25 17.89
C LEU A 54 8.53 -10.21 19.01
N ARG A 55 8.23 -8.92 18.79
CA ARG A 55 8.30 -7.87 19.83
C ARG A 55 7.08 -6.95 19.77
N THR A 56 6.22 -7.08 20.77
CA THR A 56 4.93 -6.39 20.90
C THR A 56 5.01 -4.93 21.37
N ALA A 57 6.17 -4.42 21.78
CA ALA A 57 6.29 -3.05 22.30
C ALA A 57 6.30 -1.97 21.19
N ASP A 58 6.85 -2.30 20.03
CA ASP A 58 7.05 -1.35 18.93
C ASP A 58 5.89 -1.35 17.93
N HIS A 59 4.88 -2.20 18.13
CA HIS A 59 3.71 -2.32 17.27
C HIS A 59 2.45 -1.97 18.03
N VAL A 60 1.46 -1.47 17.30
CA VAL A 60 0.13 -1.13 17.82
C VAL A 60 -0.95 -1.76 16.96
N SER A 61 -2.12 -2.01 17.57
CA SER A 61 -3.27 -2.49 16.82
C SER A 61 -3.79 -1.42 15.86
N MET A 62 -4.62 -1.82 14.91
CA MET A 62 -5.30 -0.91 13.99
C MET A 62 -6.04 0.22 14.72
N ASP A 63 -6.87 -0.11 15.71
CA ASP A 63 -7.68 0.86 16.45
C ASP A 63 -6.80 1.83 17.25
N GLU A 64 -5.72 1.33 17.86
CA GLU A 64 -4.77 2.17 18.57
C GLU A 64 -4.02 3.10 17.61
N PHE A 65 -3.57 2.59 16.46
CA PHE A 65 -2.87 3.40 15.45
C PHE A 65 -3.76 4.51 14.91
N ALA A 66 -4.99 4.19 14.49
CA ALA A 66 -5.95 5.16 13.99
C ALA A 66 -6.29 6.21 15.06
N GLY A 67 -6.49 5.77 16.31
CA GLY A 67 -6.75 6.65 17.44
C GLY A 67 -5.60 7.63 17.74
N ILE A 68 -4.36 7.16 17.71
CA ILE A 68 -3.17 8.01 17.93
C ILE A 68 -2.99 8.99 16.77
N CYS A 69 -3.21 8.55 15.53
CA CYS A 69 -3.09 9.39 14.34
C CYS A 69 -4.26 10.37 14.17
N GLY A 70 -5.35 10.20 14.94
CA GLY A 70 -6.54 11.05 14.88
C GLY A 70 -7.37 10.81 13.63
N LEU A 71 -7.37 9.57 13.12
CA LEU A 71 -8.02 9.19 11.86
C LEU A 71 -9.36 8.53 12.14
N SER A 72 -10.36 8.86 11.33
CA SER A 72 -11.58 8.06 11.29
C SER A 72 -11.29 6.69 10.68
N ALA A 73 -12.15 5.70 10.99
CA ALA A 73 -12.02 4.36 10.43
C ALA A 73 -12.08 4.36 8.89
N ALA A 74 -12.84 5.28 8.28
CA ALA A 74 -12.94 5.41 6.83
C ALA A 74 -11.64 5.95 6.20
N GLU A 75 -11.09 7.02 6.77
CA GLU A 75 -9.81 7.59 6.31
C GLU A 75 -8.65 6.61 6.49
N PHE A 76 -8.66 5.86 7.60
CA PHE A 76 -7.65 4.84 7.85
C PHE A 76 -7.75 3.71 6.82
N GLN A 77 -8.96 3.22 6.55
CA GLN A 77 -9.20 2.18 5.55
C GLN A 77 -8.75 2.62 4.14
N GLU A 78 -9.08 3.85 3.75
CA GLU A 78 -8.68 4.39 2.45
C GLU A 78 -7.14 4.52 2.34
N LEU A 79 -6.44 4.87 3.43
CA LEU A 79 -4.98 4.83 3.47
C LEU A 79 -4.37 3.43 3.32
N LEU A 80 -5.01 2.41 3.89
CA LEU A 80 -4.60 1.03 3.70
C LEU A 80 -4.78 0.60 2.24
N GLU A 81 -5.85 1.05 1.58
CA GLU A 81 -6.10 0.78 0.16
C GLU A 81 -5.03 1.41 -0.74
N TYR A 82 -4.49 2.57 -0.36
CA TYR A 82 -3.34 3.17 -1.03
C TYR A 82 -2.03 2.38 -0.84
N GLY A 83 -1.96 1.50 0.16
CA GLY A 83 -0.80 0.61 0.38
C GLY A 83 0.46 1.29 0.91
N VAL A 84 0.34 2.52 1.42
CA VAL A 84 1.49 3.31 1.91
C VAL A 84 1.90 2.92 3.32
N LEU A 85 0.97 2.39 4.10
CA LEU A 85 1.22 1.96 5.47
C LEU A 85 1.53 0.46 5.48
N PRO A 86 2.77 0.03 5.80
CA PRO A 86 3.08 -1.38 5.90
C PRO A 86 2.37 -1.96 7.13
N ALA A 87 1.60 -3.01 6.88
CA ALA A 87 0.91 -3.77 7.89
C ALA A 87 1.72 -5.05 8.19
N ASP A 88 1.99 -5.28 9.46
CA ASP A 88 2.63 -6.50 9.94
C ASP A 88 1.58 -7.44 10.52
N THR A 89 1.83 -8.74 10.44
CA THR A 89 0.95 -9.76 11.02
C THR A 89 1.66 -10.44 12.18
N LEU A 90 1.06 -10.38 13.37
CA LEU A 90 1.55 -11.10 14.54
C LEU A 90 1.22 -12.61 14.44
N ALA A 91 1.82 -13.39 15.34
CA ALA A 91 1.65 -14.85 15.37
C ALA A 91 0.20 -15.33 15.52
N ASP A 92 -0.72 -14.48 15.98
CA ASP A 92 -2.15 -14.76 16.14
C ASP A 92 -3.00 -14.20 14.98
N GLU A 93 -2.39 -14.00 13.81
CA GLU A 93 -3.03 -13.40 12.60
C GLU A 93 -3.55 -11.97 12.79
N GLN A 94 -3.23 -11.34 13.93
CA GLN A 94 -3.63 -9.97 14.21
C GLN A 94 -2.77 -8.99 13.41
N ILE A 95 -3.44 -8.12 12.65
CA ILE A 95 -2.80 -7.03 11.91
C ILE A 95 -2.35 -5.96 12.91
N CYS A 96 -1.09 -5.54 12.80
CA CYS A 96 -0.49 -4.49 13.60
C CYS A 96 0.37 -3.56 12.74
N PHE A 97 0.68 -2.39 13.30
CA PHE A 97 1.46 -1.36 12.63
C PHE A 97 2.62 -0.93 13.51
N SER A 98 3.80 -0.77 12.91
CA SER A 98 4.96 -0.22 13.61
C SER A 98 4.69 1.22 14.05
N ARG A 99 5.02 1.53 15.32
CA ARG A 99 4.89 2.87 15.91
C ARG A 99 5.73 3.91 15.18
N GLU A 100 6.75 3.50 14.41
CA GLU A 100 7.60 4.43 13.66
C GLU A 100 6.84 5.20 12.57
N TYR A 101 5.70 4.66 12.10
CA TYR A 101 4.87 5.31 11.08
C TYR A 101 3.89 6.35 11.64
N ILE A 102 3.73 6.44 12.97
CA ILE A 102 2.79 7.38 13.60
C ILE A 102 3.16 8.84 13.26
N GLU A 103 4.43 9.21 13.42
CA GLU A 103 4.88 10.59 13.15
C GLU A 103 4.78 10.96 11.66
N PRO A 104 5.24 10.12 10.70
CA PRO A 104 5.01 10.34 9.27
C PRO A 104 3.55 10.58 8.91
N VAL A 105 2.64 9.75 9.43
CA VAL A 105 1.19 9.86 9.16
C VAL A 105 0.67 11.19 9.69
N GLN A 106 0.91 11.50 10.97
CA GLN A 106 0.45 12.77 11.57
C GLN A 106 1.02 13.99 10.83
N THR A 107 2.28 13.91 10.38
CA THR A 107 2.94 14.98 9.63
C THR A 107 2.38 15.12 8.21
N ALA A 108 2.10 14.01 7.51
CA ALA A 108 1.47 14.01 6.20
C ALA A 108 0.06 14.61 6.26
N TYR A 109 -0.76 14.18 7.23
CA TYR A 109 -2.12 14.73 7.43
C TYR A 109 -2.11 16.22 7.74
N ARG A 110 -1.22 16.65 8.64
CA ARG A 110 -1.09 18.08 8.97
C ARG A 110 -0.72 18.88 7.73
N LYS A 111 0.23 18.40 6.93
CA LYS A 111 0.62 19.04 5.67
C LYS A 111 -0.54 19.11 4.68
N ALA A 112 -1.24 17.99 4.46
CA ALA A 112 -2.38 17.97 3.55
C ALA A 112 -3.45 18.98 3.98
N ARG A 113 -3.78 19.03 5.28
CA ARG A 113 -4.72 20.02 5.82
C ARG A 113 -4.26 21.46 5.64
N ASP A 114 -2.98 21.74 5.85
CA ASP A 114 -2.42 23.09 5.69
C ASP A 114 -2.52 23.60 4.23
N PHE A 115 -2.62 22.68 3.26
CA PHE A 115 -2.75 22.96 1.83
C PHE A 115 -4.12 22.58 1.23
N ASP A 116 -5.09 22.20 2.06
CA ASP A 116 -6.43 21.71 1.65
C ASP A 116 -6.38 20.59 0.60
N LEU A 117 -5.50 19.61 0.82
CA LEU A 117 -5.27 18.47 -0.06
C LEU A 117 -6.05 17.23 0.39
N ASP A 118 -6.31 16.35 -0.56
CA ASP A 118 -7.04 15.09 -0.35
C ASP A 118 -6.16 13.99 0.26
N LEU A 119 -6.78 12.84 0.54
CA LEU A 119 -6.12 11.70 1.15
C LEU A 119 -5.10 11.02 0.21
N CYS A 120 -5.29 11.15 -1.09
CA CYS A 120 -4.29 10.74 -2.09
C CYS A 120 -2.98 11.52 -1.90
N ALA A 121 -3.05 12.83 -1.64
CA ALA A 121 -1.87 13.62 -1.32
C ALA A 121 -1.23 13.22 0.03
N VAL A 122 -2.03 12.82 1.02
CA VAL A 122 -1.52 12.27 2.30
C VAL A 122 -0.70 11.02 2.05
N ALA A 123 -1.22 10.08 1.26
CA ALA A 123 -0.51 8.86 0.84
C ALA A 123 0.83 9.21 0.17
N LEU A 124 0.83 10.14 -0.78
CA LEU A 124 2.06 10.60 -1.44
C LEU A 124 3.07 11.23 -0.47
N PHE A 125 2.61 12.08 0.46
CA PHE A 125 3.49 12.66 1.47
C PHE A 125 4.07 11.60 2.41
N MET A 126 3.29 10.60 2.78
CA MET A 126 3.77 9.50 3.61
C MET A 126 4.89 8.72 2.91
N GLU A 127 4.73 8.37 1.63
CA GLU A 127 5.79 7.69 0.86
C GLU A 127 7.11 8.46 0.95
N TYR A 128 7.08 9.77 0.67
CA TYR A 128 8.27 10.61 0.74
C TYR A 128 8.82 10.77 2.16
N LEU A 129 7.96 10.93 3.17
CA LEU A 129 8.41 11.09 4.55
C LEU A 129 9.09 9.83 5.06
N ILE A 130 8.55 8.66 4.75
CA ILE A 130 9.13 7.36 5.09
C ILE A 130 10.49 7.20 4.40
N GLU A 131 10.56 7.49 3.09
CA GLU A 131 11.81 7.40 2.34
C GLU A 131 12.88 8.36 2.89
N ILE A 132 12.51 9.61 3.16
CA ILE A 132 13.42 10.60 3.75
C ILE A 132 13.91 10.15 5.13
N GLN A 133 13.04 9.58 5.96
CA GLN A 133 13.44 9.06 7.27
C GLN A 133 14.41 7.89 7.14
N HIS A 134 14.15 6.96 6.22
CA HIS A 134 15.04 5.86 5.91
C HIS A 134 16.43 6.36 5.49
N LEU A 135 16.48 7.27 4.50
CA LEU A 135 17.74 7.84 4.00
C LEU A 135 18.49 8.61 5.10
N ARG A 136 17.79 9.35 5.96
CA ARG A 136 18.42 10.04 7.10
C ARG A 136 19.04 9.07 8.10
N LYS A 137 18.39 7.94 8.38
CA LYS A 137 18.93 6.87 9.25
C LYS A 137 20.21 6.28 8.63
N GLU A 138 20.21 5.98 7.32
CA GLU A 138 21.39 5.46 6.63
C GLU A 138 22.57 6.43 6.67
N VAL A 139 22.33 7.71 6.36
CA VAL A 139 23.39 8.74 6.41
C VAL A 139 23.96 8.87 7.81
N ALA A 140 23.12 8.85 8.85
CA ALA A 140 23.57 8.91 10.24
C ALA A 140 24.43 7.70 10.61
N ASP A 141 24.03 6.48 10.23
CA ASP A 141 24.79 5.25 10.46
C ASP A 141 26.15 5.28 9.75
N LEU A 142 26.17 5.62 8.46
CA LEU A 142 27.40 5.74 7.68
C LEU A 142 28.34 6.79 8.27
N THR A 143 27.81 7.94 8.68
CA THR A 143 28.58 9.00 9.33
C THR A 143 29.14 8.51 10.66
N PHE A 144 28.35 7.81 11.47
CA PHE A 144 28.81 7.22 12.72
C PHE A 144 29.96 6.24 12.49
N ARG A 145 29.81 5.33 11.52
CA ARG A 145 30.83 4.33 11.16
C ARG A 145 32.13 4.96 10.65
N LEU A 146 32.05 6.06 9.91
CA LEU A 146 33.23 6.80 9.46
C LEU A 146 33.99 7.47 10.62
N HIS A 147 33.29 7.99 11.63
CA HIS A 147 33.92 8.63 12.79
C HIS A 147 34.37 7.64 13.87
N ALA A 148 33.85 6.40 13.84
CA ALA A 148 34.23 5.34 14.77
C ALA A 148 35.46 4.51 14.29
N ALA A 149 35.93 4.74 13.06
CA ALA A 149 37.09 4.12 12.45
C ALA A 149 38.34 5.03 12.55
#